data_AF-A0A8J6LLW3-F1
#
_entry.id   AF-A0A8J6LLW3-F1
#
_cell.length_a   1.000
_cell.length_b   1.000
_cell.length_c   1.000
_cell.angle_alpha   90.00
_cell.angle_beta   90.00
_cell.angle_gamma   90.00
#
_symmetry.space_group_name_H-M   'P 1'
#
loop_
_entity.id
_entity.type
_entity.pdbx_description
1 polymer ?
#
loop_
_entity_poly.entity_id
_entity_poly.type
_entity_poly.pdbx_seq_one_letter_code
_entity_poly.pdbx_strand_id
1 'polypeptide(L)' 'MKNKQREIEEIIQFVQNHPESTVSRRIYRETLGEAPARIDSAVLRQVRDKLEIADEFTIEGYNYLIR' A
#
# COMPACT_ATOMS: atom_id res chain seq x y z
N MET A 1 -15.37 -9.52 0.23
CA MET A 1 -14.40 -9.79 1.33
C MET A 1 -13.15 -10.56 0.88
N LYS A 2 -13.23 -11.69 0.17
CA LYS A 2 -12.02 -12.44 -0.27
C LYS A 2 -11.11 -11.66 -1.23
N ASN A 3 -11.65 -10.77 -2.05
CA ASN A 3 -10.85 -9.99 -3.02
C ASN A 3 -10.02 -8.90 -2.32
N LYS A 4 -10.63 -8.07 -1.46
CA LYS A 4 -9.95 -6.99 -0.73
C LYS A 4 -8.67 -7.45 -0.03
N GLN A 5 -8.72 -8.57 0.70
CA GLN A 5 -7.53 -9.03 1.43
C GLN A 5 -6.40 -9.47 0.50
N ARG A 6 -6.72 -10.08 -0.64
CA ARG A 6 -5.76 -10.42 -1.69
C ARG A 6 -5.16 -9.17 -2.34
N GLU A 7 -5.98 -8.16 -2.61
CA GLU A 7 -5.52 -6.90 -3.19
C GLU A 7 -4.59 -6.14 -2.24
N ILE A 8 -4.90 -6.13 -0.94
CA ILE A 8 -4.00 -5.58 0.08
C ILE A 8 -2.67 -6.33 0.09
N GLU A 9 -2.67 -7.66 0.00
CA GLU A 9 -1.45 -8.45 -0.08
C GLU A 9 -0.62 -8.11 -1.33
N GLU A 10 -1.26 -7.99 -2.49
CA GLU A 10 -0.62 -7.56 -3.74
C GLU A 10 0.01 -6.16 -3.60
N ILE A 11 -0.70 -5.21 -2.99
CA ILE A 11 -0.19 -3.86 -2.73
C ILE A 11 1.02 -3.91 -1.79
N ILE A 12 0.94 -4.64 -0.68
CA ILE A 12 2.05 -4.76 0.28
C ILE A 12 3.27 -5.41 -0.36
N GLN A 13 3.07 -6.47 -1.15
CA GLN A 13 4.16 -7.11 -1.89
C GLN A 13 4.81 -6.15 -2.89
N PHE A 14 4.01 -5.38 -3.63
CA PHE A 14 4.54 -4.41 -4.58
C PHE A 14 5.40 -3.35 -3.89
N VAL A 15 4.90 -2.71 -2.82
CA VAL A 15 5.64 -1.64 -2.14
C VAL A 15 6.87 -2.15 -1.39
N GLN A 16 6.87 -3.43 -0.98
CA GLN A 16 8.03 -4.11 -0.42
C GLN A 16 9.11 -4.38 -1.48
N ASN A 17 8.72 -4.82 -2.69
CA ASN A 17 9.65 -5.15 -3.77
C ASN A 17 10.15 -3.91 -4.53
N HIS A 18 9.35 -2.84 -4.55
CA HIS A 18 9.63 -1.62 -5.31
C HIS A 18 9.51 -0.34 -4.45
N PRO A 19 10.17 -0.27 -3.28
CA PRO A 19 9.93 0.77 -2.27
C PRO A 19 10.17 2.20 -2.78
N GLU A 20 11.05 2.38 -3.76
CA GLU A 20 11.39 3.70 -4.30
C GLU A 20 10.57 4.12 -5.52
N SER A 21 9.74 3.21 -6.06
CA SER A 21 8.90 3.50 -7.22
C SER A 21 7.96 4.67 -6.96
N THR A 22 7.64 5.43 -8.00
CA THR A 22 6.68 6.54 -7.92
C THR A 22 5.34 6.09 -7.34
N VAL A 23 4.88 4.90 -7.72
CA VAL A 23 3.64 4.29 -7.21
C VAL A 23 3.76 3.99 -5.71
N SER A 24 4.85 3.37 -5.27
CA SER A 24 5.04 3.10 -3.83
C SER A 24 5.11 4.38 -3.01
N ARG A 25 5.88 5.38 -3.46
CA ARG A 25 5.93 6.70 -2.80
C ARG A 25 4.57 7.37 -2.72
N ARG A 26 3.73 7.22 -3.74
CA ARG A 26 2.36 7.73 -3.74
C ARG A 26 1.51 6.99 -2.70
N ILE A 27 1.54 5.66 -2.68
CA ILE A 27 0.79 4.85 -1.71
C ILE A 27 1.21 5.20 -0.27
N TYR A 28 2.51 5.35 0.00
CA TYR A 28 2.98 5.78 1.32
C TYR A 28 2.42 7.15 1.70
N ARG A 29 2.48 8.15 0.81
CA ARG A 29 1.94 9.50 1.09
C ARG A 29 0.44 9.50 1.34
N GLU A 30 -0.32 8.76 0.55
CA GLU A 30 -1.78 8.74 0.69
C GLU A 30 -2.23 7.93 1.91
N THR A 31 -1.50 6.87 2.29
CA THR A 31 -1.84 6.04 3.46
C THR A 31 -1.30 6.58 4.78
N LEU A 32 -0.07 7.10 4.79
CA LEU A 32 0.65 7.53 6.00
C LEU A 32 0.73 9.07 6.14
N GLY A 33 0.34 9.82 5.11
CA GLY A 33 0.46 11.29 5.06
C GLY A 33 1.81 11.79 4.55
N GLU A 34 2.83 10.92 4.48
CA GLU A 34 4.17 11.22 3.97
C GLU A 34 4.83 9.98 3.36
N ALA A 35 5.91 10.18 2.61
CA ALA A 35 6.74 9.07 2.14
C ALA A 35 7.90 8.86 3.13
N PRO A 36 7.95 7.75 3.87
CA PRO A 36 9.02 7.51 4.83
C PRO A 36 10.39 7.46 4.14
N ALA A 37 11.41 8.01 4.80
CA ALA A 37 12.79 8.00 4.28
C ALA A 37 13.41 6.59 4.24
N ARG A 38 12.92 5.68 5.10
CA ARG A 38 13.32 4.28 5.17
C ARG A 38 12.07 3.40 5.21
N ILE A 39 12.07 2.36 4.39
CA ILE A 39 11.00 1.36 4.38
C ILE A 39 11.48 0.14 5.17
N ASP A 40 10.81 -0.15 6.27
CA ASP A 40 11.06 -1.32 7.12
C ASP A 40 9.75 -2.06 7.44
N SER A 41 9.84 -3.13 8.22
CA SER A 41 8.67 -3.94 8.59
C SER A 41 7.63 -3.16 9.39
N ALA A 42 8.03 -2.14 10.15
CA ALA A 42 7.10 -1.30 10.92
C ALA A 42 6.33 -0.37 9.99
N VAL A 43 6.98 0.19 8.97
CA VAL A 43 6.31 0.98 7.92
C VAL A 43 5.34 0.11 7.14
N LEU A 44 5.76 -1.07 6.70
CA LEU A 44 4.89 -1.98 5.93
C LEU A 44 3.66 -2.42 6.75
N ARG A 45 3.83 -2.64 8.06
CA ARG A 45 2.71 -2.93 8.96
C ARG A 45 1.74 -1.77 9.05
N GLN A 46 2.23 -0.54 9.21
CA GLN A 46 1.37 0.65 9.27
C GLN A 46 0.57 0.85 7.97
N VAL A 47 1.21 0.64 6.81
CA VAL A 47 0.51 0.69 5.52
C VAL A 47 -0.59 -0.36 5.47
N ARG A 48 -0.31 -1.60 5.89
CA ARG A 48 -1.31 -2.67 5.95
C ARG A 48 -2.49 -2.29 6.85
N ASP A 49 -2.22 -1.83 8.06
CA ASP A 49 -3.26 -1.45 9.03
C ASP A 49 -4.18 -0.34 8.45
N LYS A 50 -3.61 0.61 7.68
CA LYS A 50 -4.38 1.65 6.99
C LYS A 50 -5.21 1.10 5.83
N LEU A 51 -4.66 0.20 5.03
CA LEU A 51 -5.38 -0.41 3.91
C LEU A 51 -6.54 -1.31 4.38
N GLU A 52 -6.42 -1.97 5.52
CA GLU A 52 -7.50 -2.81 6.07
C GLU A 52 -8.77 -2.02 6.37
N ILE A 53 -8.62 -0.78 6.86
CA ILE A 53 -9.74 0.13 7.16
C ILE A 53 -10.14 1.05 5.99
N ALA A 54 -9.35 1.11 4.92
CA ALA A 54 -9.67 1.90 3.74
C ALA A 54 -10.93 1.37 3.04
N ASP A 55 -11.64 2.23 2.32
CA ASP A 55 -12.78 1.83 1.50
C ASP A 55 -12.33 1.00 0.27
N GLU A 56 -13.28 0.29 -0.34
CA GLU A 56 -13.01 -0.60 -1.47
C GLU A 56 -12.49 0.15 -2.70
N PHE A 57 -13.00 1.36 -2.97
CA PHE A 57 -12.57 2.17 -4.11
C PHE A 57 -11.09 2.60 -4.00
N THR A 58 -10.64 2.94 -2.79
CA THR A 58 -9.23 3.22 -2.51
C THR A 58 -8.34 2.00 -2.81
N ILE A 59 -8.75 0.80 -2.36
CA ILE A 59 -7.99 -0.44 -2.59
C ILE A 59 -7.94 -0.80 -4.07
N GLU A 60 -9.07 -0.76 -4.77
CA GLU A 60 -9.12 -1.00 -6.22
C GLU A 60 -8.24 -0.01 -6.99
N GLY A 61 -8.27 1.27 -6.61
CA GLY A 61 -7.42 2.31 -7.19
C GLY A 61 -5.93 2.00 -7.06
N TYR A 62 -5.47 1.54 -5.90
CA TYR A 62 -4.09 1.10 -5.71
C TYR A 62 -3.77 -0.17 -6.48
N ASN A 63 -4.68 -1.14 -6.51
CA ASN A 63 -4.48 -2.37 -7.26
C ASN A 63 -4.31 -2.11 -8.77
N TYR A 64 -5.02 -1.13 -9.32
CA TYR A 64 -4.84 -0.70 -10.72
C TYR A 64 -3.45 -0.09 -10.98
N LEU A 65 -2.87 0.62 -10.01
CA LEU A 65 -1.57 1.30 -10.18
C LEU A 65 -0.35 0.35 -10.11
N ILE A 66 -0.50 -0.81 -9.47
CA ILE A 66 0.60 -1.77 -9.26
C ILE A 66 0.63 -2.91 -10.27
N ARG A 67 -0.35 -2.98 -11.18
CA ARG A 67 -0.43 -3.93 -12.29
C ARG A 67 0.30 -3.40 -13.52
#